data_AF-A0A3S0ER44-F1
#
_entry.id   AF-A0A3S0ER44-F1
#
_cell.length_a   1.000
_cell.length_b   1.000
_cell.length_c   1.000
_cell.angle_alpha   90.00
_cell.angle_beta   90.00
_cell.angle_gamma   90.00
#
_symmetry.space_group_name_H-M   'P 1'
#
loop_
_entity.id
_entity.type
_entity.pdbx_description
1 polymer ?
#
loop_
_entity_poly.entity_id
_entity_poly.type
_entity_poly.pdbx_seq_one_letter_code
_entity_poly.pdbx_strand_id
1 'polypeptide(L)'
;MTTSQIAPPQIYRLPQPFRGFFSKAVHYKGFLIMGHEDVSDVALIEAHRRISYALHKAPEVLANLLHAKAEYHIIGLKQKTSDLPQHRFRGRRKPRPGIFSFDQRVRGQGGLFSSCGEENLLPEREGLDLRDVCIHEFAHGLMDFGFDAAMRDAVKEQYLASKNHWAATWARTNSDEFFAEMSTWYCGSEGDGGYMDPYPERGPAWLAQFDPSTFELLDAIYQGRFVPQTYLPNMYVSPRLYGTATTAFELLGVSREQSIAEGDSKFAERVFAHAEKIKDISHRL
;
A
#
# COMPACT_ATOMS: atom_id res chain seq x y z
N MET A 1 -10.05 -18.37 -27.43
CA MET A 1 -9.23 -18.27 -26.21
C MET A 1 -10.17 -17.87 -25.09
N THR A 2 -10.44 -18.77 -24.15
CA THR A 2 -11.30 -18.49 -23.00
C THR A 2 -10.55 -17.56 -22.05
N THR A 3 -10.95 -16.30 -22.00
CA THR A 3 -10.58 -15.40 -20.91
C THR A 3 -11.05 -16.03 -19.61
N SER A 4 -10.12 -16.62 -18.85
CA SER A 4 -10.39 -17.07 -17.48
C SER A 4 -10.78 -15.83 -16.68
N GLN A 5 -12.08 -15.67 -16.44
CA GLN A 5 -12.61 -14.56 -15.65
C GLN A 5 -12.14 -14.79 -14.21
N ILE A 6 -11.14 -14.03 -13.78
CA ILE A 6 -10.60 -14.10 -12.41
C ILE A 6 -11.76 -13.70 -11.48
N ALA A 7 -12.15 -14.59 -10.57
CA ALA A 7 -13.19 -14.30 -9.60
C ALA A 7 -12.77 -13.10 -8.73
N PRO A 8 -13.70 -12.22 -8.32
CA PRO A 8 -13.37 -11.12 -7.42
C PRO A 8 -12.80 -11.66 -6.10
N PRO A 9 -11.92 -10.90 -5.42
CA PRO A 9 -11.33 -11.34 -4.17
C PRO A 9 -12.43 -11.55 -3.11
N GLN A 10 -12.25 -12.56 -2.27
CA GLN A 10 -13.16 -12.80 -1.16
C GLN A 10 -13.08 -11.66 -0.13
N ILE A 11 -14.24 -11.12 0.25
CA ILE A 11 -14.36 -10.17 1.36
C ILE A 11 -14.68 -10.94 2.63
N TYR A 12 -13.81 -10.81 3.62
CA TYR A 12 -13.99 -11.36 4.96
C TYR A 12 -14.68 -10.34 5.85
N ARG A 13 -15.86 -10.69 6.36
CA ARG A 13 -16.55 -9.92 7.39
C ARG A 13 -16.17 -10.49 8.75
N LEU A 14 -15.54 -9.68 9.57
CA LEU A 14 -14.99 -10.13 10.83
C LEU A 14 -16.12 -10.28 11.87
N PRO A 15 -16.17 -11.39 12.63
CA PRO A 15 -17.21 -11.62 13.63
C PRO A 15 -17.14 -10.60 14.78
N GLN A 16 -15.96 -10.03 15.02
CA GLN A 16 -15.72 -8.94 15.95
C GLN A 16 -14.74 -7.94 15.33
N PRO A 17 -14.88 -6.63 15.59
CA PRO A 17 -14.00 -5.63 14.99
C PRO A 17 -12.53 -5.81 15.41
N PHE A 18 -11.65 -6.03 14.45
CA PHE A 18 -10.21 -6.06 14.68
C PHE A 18 -9.69 -4.67 15.06
N ARG A 19 -8.84 -4.64 16.09
CA ARG A 19 -8.35 -3.40 16.75
C ARG A 19 -9.50 -2.45 17.15
N GLY A 20 -10.70 -3.00 17.40
CA GLY A 20 -11.90 -2.23 17.76
C GLY A 20 -12.34 -1.23 16.69
N PHE A 21 -12.09 -1.53 15.41
CA PHE A 21 -12.49 -0.67 14.29
C PHE A 21 -12.75 -1.45 13.00
N PHE A 22 -11.78 -2.24 12.54
CA PHE A 22 -11.88 -2.92 11.24
C PHE A 22 -12.87 -4.06 11.33
N SER A 23 -13.87 -4.05 10.45
CA SER A 23 -14.93 -5.09 10.42
C SER A 23 -14.96 -5.84 9.10
N LYS A 24 -14.20 -5.36 8.10
CA LYS A 24 -14.03 -5.99 6.79
C LYS A 24 -12.57 -6.06 6.39
N ALA A 25 -12.21 -7.11 5.67
CA ALA A 25 -10.89 -7.29 5.12
C ALA A 25 -10.93 -8.03 3.78
N VAL A 26 -9.97 -7.73 2.92
CA VAL A 26 -9.55 -8.54 1.77
C VAL A 26 -8.03 -8.71 1.89
N HIS A 27 -7.46 -9.73 1.23
CA HIS A 27 -6.00 -9.88 1.22
C HIS A 27 -5.49 -10.21 -0.18
N TYR A 28 -4.27 -9.76 -0.47
CA TYR A 28 -3.51 -10.20 -1.63
C TYR A 28 -2.29 -10.98 -1.14
N LYS A 29 -2.32 -12.31 -1.26
CA LYS A 29 -1.23 -13.21 -0.83
C LYS A 29 -0.75 -12.92 0.61
N GLY A 30 -1.71 -12.65 1.51
CA GLY A 30 -1.45 -12.34 2.92
C GLY A 30 -1.27 -10.85 3.26
N PHE A 31 -1.12 -9.95 2.27
CA PHE A 31 -1.09 -8.51 2.53
C PHE A 31 -2.51 -8.01 2.77
N LEU A 32 -2.78 -7.49 3.97
CA LEU A 32 -4.13 -7.12 4.40
C LEU A 32 -4.55 -5.75 3.89
N ILE A 33 -5.78 -5.69 3.38
CA ILE A 33 -6.49 -4.45 3.07
C ILE A 33 -7.78 -4.45 3.88
N MET A 34 -7.92 -3.51 4.80
CA MET A 34 -8.99 -3.52 5.82
C MET A 34 -9.84 -2.25 5.79
N GLY A 35 -11.09 -2.38 6.21
CA GLY A 35 -12.04 -1.29 6.31
C GLY A 35 -13.00 -1.45 7.48
N HIS A 36 -13.64 -0.35 7.86
CA HIS A 36 -14.79 -0.36 8.77
C HIS A 36 -16.02 -1.01 8.11
N GLU A 37 -17.08 -1.27 8.87
CA GLU A 37 -18.34 -1.82 8.31
C GLU A 37 -18.95 -0.89 7.23
N ASP A 38 -18.75 0.42 7.40
CA ASP A 38 -19.29 1.48 6.52
C ASP A 38 -18.54 1.63 5.18
N VAL A 39 -17.32 1.13 5.06
CA VAL A 39 -16.53 1.22 3.81
C VAL A 39 -17.20 0.36 2.75
N SER A 40 -17.51 0.83 1.55
CA SER A 40 -18.16 -0.06 0.57
C SER A 40 -17.32 -1.27 0.17
N ASP A 41 -17.98 -2.40 -0.08
CA ASP A 41 -17.32 -3.62 -0.55
C ASP A 41 -16.62 -3.41 -1.90
N VAL A 42 -17.18 -2.56 -2.75
CA VAL A 42 -16.58 -2.18 -4.05
C VAL A 42 -15.27 -1.43 -3.86
N ALA A 43 -15.17 -0.54 -2.87
CA ALA A 43 -13.92 0.16 -2.56
C ALA A 43 -12.82 -0.83 -2.12
N LEU A 44 -13.13 -1.82 -1.29
CA LEU A 44 -12.17 -2.85 -0.89
C LEU A 44 -11.67 -3.68 -2.09
N ILE A 45 -12.57 -4.04 -3.01
CA ILE A 45 -12.21 -4.75 -4.23
C ILE A 45 -11.32 -3.89 -5.14
N GLU A 46 -11.62 -2.60 -5.28
CA GLU A 46 -10.84 -1.69 -6.11
C GLU A 46 -9.45 -1.44 -5.52
N ALA A 47 -9.35 -1.25 -4.19
CA ALA A 47 -8.06 -1.18 -3.50
C ALA A 47 -7.23 -2.46 -3.70
N HIS A 48 -7.87 -3.64 -3.57
CA HIS A 48 -7.23 -4.91 -3.87
C HIS A 48 -6.73 -4.97 -5.31
N ARG A 49 -7.53 -4.55 -6.30
CA ARG A 49 -7.13 -4.54 -7.71
C ARG A 49 -5.88 -3.68 -7.94
N ARG A 50 -5.83 -2.48 -7.38
CA ARG A 50 -4.68 -1.55 -7.50
C ARG A 50 -3.43 -2.08 -6.81
N ILE A 51 -3.55 -2.51 -5.55
CA ILE A 51 -2.41 -3.01 -4.75
C ILE A 51 -1.89 -4.34 -5.31
N SER A 52 -2.77 -5.25 -5.72
CA SER A 52 -2.35 -6.52 -6.34
C SER A 52 -1.63 -6.28 -7.66
N TYR A 53 -2.08 -5.33 -8.49
CA TYR A 53 -1.37 -4.94 -9.71
C TYR A 53 0.06 -4.46 -9.41
N ALA A 54 0.22 -3.54 -8.45
CA ALA A 54 1.52 -3.03 -8.03
C ALA A 54 2.45 -4.13 -7.50
N LEU A 55 1.93 -5.18 -6.85
CA LEU A 55 2.74 -6.25 -6.26
C LEU A 55 2.90 -7.50 -7.15
N HIS A 56 2.16 -7.64 -8.26
CA HIS A 56 1.98 -8.94 -8.91
C HIS A 56 3.26 -9.65 -9.39
N LYS A 57 4.32 -8.87 -9.68
CA LYS A 57 5.62 -9.35 -10.15
C LYS A 57 6.77 -9.08 -9.17
N ALA A 58 6.50 -8.50 -8.00
CA ALA A 58 7.52 -8.13 -7.01
C ALA A 58 7.37 -8.92 -5.69
N PRO A 59 7.54 -10.26 -5.70
CA PRO A 59 7.26 -11.09 -4.53
C PRO A 59 8.21 -10.84 -3.34
N GLU A 60 9.44 -10.41 -3.57
CA GLU A 60 10.41 -10.08 -2.51
C GLU A 60 10.07 -8.77 -1.80
N VAL A 61 9.57 -7.78 -2.54
CA VAL A 61 9.01 -6.55 -1.96
C VAL A 61 7.81 -6.89 -1.09
N LEU A 62 6.88 -7.73 -1.59
CA LEU A 62 5.76 -8.23 -0.80
C LEU A 62 6.24 -8.96 0.47
N ALA A 63 7.25 -9.82 0.37
CA ALA A 63 7.79 -10.54 1.53
C ALA A 63 8.28 -9.58 2.63
N ASN A 64 8.97 -8.50 2.25
CA ASN A 64 9.42 -7.47 3.18
C ASN A 64 8.25 -6.72 3.83
N LEU A 65 7.19 -6.37 3.08
CA LEU A 65 5.97 -5.77 3.63
C LEU A 65 5.29 -6.68 4.67
N LEU A 66 5.16 -7.98 4.34
CA LEU A 66 4.58 -8.96 5.26
C LEU A 66 5.43 -9.12 6.53
N HIS A 67 6.76 -9.13 6.38
CA HIS A 67 7.68 -9.18 7.52
C HIS A 67 7.54 -7.96 8.42
N ALA A 68 7.43 -6.76 7.83
CA ALA A 68 7.17 -5.53 8.56
C ALA A 68 5.78 -5.50 9.22
N LYS A 69 4.87 -6.40 8.83
CA LYS A 69 3.44 -6.39 9.17
C LYS A 69 2.75 -5.12 8.66
N ALA A 70 3.14 -4.70 7.46
CA ALA A 70 2.48 -3.61 6.77
C ALA A 70 1.05 -4.00 6.38
N GLU A 71 0.14 -3.05 6.46
CA GLU A 71 -1.28 -3.22 6.13
C GLU A 71 -1.76 -1.99 5.36
N TYR A 72 -2.88 -2.13 4.66
CA TYR A 72 -3.52 -1.00 3.98
C TYR A 72 -4.94 -0.79 4.50
N HIS A 73 -5.34 0.45 4.76
CA HIS A 73 -6.61 0.78 5.38
C HIS A 73 -7.45 1.72 4.52
N ILE A 74 -8.72 1.39 4.33
CA ILE A 74 -9.65 2.23 3.58
C ILE A 74 -10.47 3.07 4.55
N ILE A 75 -10.53 4.37 4.28
CA ILE A 75 -11.27 5.35 5.09
C ILE A 75 -12.60 5.64 4.40
N GLY A 76 -13.71 5.22 5.02
CA GLY A 76 -15.04 5.41 4.45
C GLY A 76 -15.42 6.89 4.29
N LEU A 77 -16.40 7.17 3.42
CA LEU A 77 -16.82 8.53 3.07
C LEU A 77 -17.30 9.38 4.27
N LYS A 78 -17.89 8.73 5.28
CA LYS A 78 -18.39 9.38 6.51
C LYS A 78 -17.38 9.35 7.66
N GLN A 79 -16.19 8.81 7.42
CA GLN A 79 -15.15 8.63 8.42
C GLN A 79 -14.07 9.68 8.28
N LYS A 80 -13.47 10.04 9.40
CA LYS A 80 -12.28 10.88 9.47
C LYS A 80 -11.03 10.02 9.45
N THR A 81 -9.92 10.57 8.98
CA THR A 81 -8.63 9.87 9.01
C THR A 81 -8.19 9.56 10.43
N SER A 82 -8.53 10.41 11.40
CA SER A 82 -8.29 10.13 12.81
C SER A 82 -9.19 9.05 13.43
N ASP A 83 -10.22 8.55 12.75
CA ASP A 83 -11.01 7.41 13.24
C ASP A 83 -10.20 6.10 13.16
N LEU A 84 -9.28 6.03 12.20
CA LEU A 84 -8.32 4.92 12.05
C LEU A 84 -7.52 4.72 13.34
N PRO A 85 -7.40 3.49 13.86
CA PRO A 85 -6.75 3.20 15.14
C PRO A 85 -5.36 3.84 15.29
N GLN A 86 -4.54 3.83 14.24
CA GLN A 86 -3.19 4.37 14.22
C GLN A 86 -3.12 5.91 14.20
N HIS A 87 -4.23 6.61 13.98
CA HIS A 87 -4.28 8.08 13.88
C HIS A 87 -5.20 8.74 14.93
N ARG A 88 -5.89 7.97 15.79
CA ARG A 88 -6.79 8.48 16.85
C ARG A 88 -6.20 9.58 17.73
N PHE A 89 -4.91 9.52 18.02
CA PHE A 89 -4.24 10.55 18.82
C PHE A 89 -4.19 11.92 18.13
N ARG A 90 -4.25 11.96 16.78
CA ARG A 90 -4.22 13.21 15.99
C ARG A 90 -5.55 13.95 16.02
N GLY A 91 -6.68 13.23 16.02
CA GLY A 91 -8.02 13.82 16.12
C GLY A 91 -8.28 14.54 17.45
N ARG A 92 -7.50 14.22 18.50
CA ARG A 92 -7.57 14.89 19.81
C ARG A 92 -6.90 16.26 19.84
N ARG A 93 -6.12 16.62 18.81
CA ARG A 93 -5.38 17.88 18.76
C ARG A 93 -6.27 18.96 18.17
N LYS A 94 -6.56 20.01 18.95
CA LYS A 94 -7.26 21.19 18.41
C LYS A 94 -6.37 21.86 17.36
N PRO A 95 -6.89 22.18 16.15
CA PRO A 95 -6.14 22.96 15.20
C PRO A 95 -5.79 24.33 15.78
N ARG A 96 -4.64 24.88 15.39
CA ARG A 96 -4.33 26.29 15.69
C ARG A 96 -5.25 27.20 14.87
N PRO A 97 -5.60 28.40 15.35
CA PRO A 97 -6.37 29.36 14.57
C PRO A 97 -5.74 29.56 13.18
N GLY A 98 -6.56 29.50 12.13
CA GLY A 98 -6.11 29.66 10.73
C GLY A 98 -5.47 28.43 10.09
N ILE A 99 -5.37 27.29 10.79
CA ILE A 99 -4.82 26.04 10.24
C ILE A 99 -5.92 24.98 10.18
N PHE A 100 -6.15 24.40 9.00
CA PHE A 100 -7.06 23.25 8.85
C PHE A 100 -6.65 22.09 9.77
N SER A 101 -7.64 21.39 10.32
CA SER A 101 -7.40 20.20 11.16
C SER A 101 -6.78 19.06 10.35
N PHE A 102 -6.23 18.07 11.06
CA PHE A 102 -5.71 16.85 10.43
C PHE A 102 -6.76 16.19 9.52
N ASP A 103 -7.99 16.04 10.01
CA ASP A 103 -9.08 15.40 9.26
C ASP A 103 -9.59 16.25 8.08
N GLN A 104 -9.36 17.56 8.09
CA GLN A 104 -9.69 18.43 6.96
C GLN A 104 -8.64 18.39 5.85
N ARG A 105 -7.42 17.96 6.15
CA ARG A 105 -6.30 18.00 5.21
C ARG A 105 -5.93 16.64 4.64
N VAL A 106 -6.19 15.58 5.39
CA VAL A 106 -5.59 14.27 5.14
C VAL A 106 -6.70 13.29 4.85
N ARG A 107 -6.70 12.72 3.64
CA ARG A 107 -7.56 11.60 3.21
C ARG A 107 -6.76 10.43 2.66
N GLY A 108 -5.44 10.54 2.63
CA GLY A 108 -4.49 9.46 2.42
C GLY A 108 -3.28 9.67 3.31
N GLN A 109 -2.61 8.58 3.66
CA GLN A 109 -1.39 8.65 4.46
C GLN A 109 -0.54 7.40 4.23
N GLY A 110 0.71 7.59 3.87
CA GLY A 110 1.72 6.54 3.75
C GLY A 110 2.31 6.13 5.09
N GLY A 111 2.88 4.93 5.12
CA GLY A 111 3.65 4.39 6.25
C GLY A 111 3.40 2.90 6.43
N LEU A 112 3.68 2.39 7.64
CA LEU A 112 3.48 0.96 7.93
C LEU A 112 2.01 0.54 7.76
N PHE A 113 1.11 1.45 8.10
CA PHE A 113 -0.32 1.33 7.87
C PHE A 113 -0.76 2.41 6.91
N SER A 114 -0.49 2.19 5.61
CA SER A 114 -0.91 3.11 4.56
C SER A 114 -2.43 3.16 4.45
N SER A 115 -2.97 4.28 3.97
CA SER A 115 -4.41 4.45 3.83
C SER A 115 -4.80 5.42 2.73
N CYS A 116 -6.02 5.26 2.22
CA CYS A 116 -6.67 6.21 1.33
C CYS A 116 -8.18 6.28 1.60
N GLY A 117 -8.81 7.35 1.10
CA GLY A 117 -10.25 7.55 1.17
C GLY A 117 -10.98 6.72 0.12
N GLU A 118 -12.19 6.29 0.46
CA GLU A 118 -13.09 5.62 -0.48
C GLU A 118 -13.36 6.45 -1.75
N GLU A 119 -13.40 7.78 -1.62
CA GLU A 119 -13.54 8.71 -2.75
C GLU A 119 -12.36 8.68 -3.73
N ASN A 120 -11.18 8.19 -3.32
CA ASN A 120 -10.03 8.02 -4.22
C ASN A 120 -10.10 6.71 -5.03
N LEU A 121 -10.98 5.80 -4.64
CA LEU A 121 -11.18 4.50 -5.27
C LEU A 121 -12.40 4.52 -6.19
N LEU A 122 -13.47 5.18 -5.75
CA LEU A 122 -14.76 5.20 -6.44
C LEU A 122 -15.04 6.62 -6.98
N PRO A 123 -14.95 6.85 -8.30
CA PRO A 123 -15.18 8.16 -8.91
C PRO A 123 -16.68 8.44 -9.02
N GLU A 124 -17.41 8.52 -7.90
CA GLU A 124 -18.83 8.89 -7.87
C GLU A 124 -19.06 10.40 -7.63
N ARG A 125 -17.99 11.21 -7.64
CA ARG A 125 -18.09 12.66 -7.46
C ARG A 125 -17.40 13.42 -8.59
N GLU A 126 -18.18 14.24 -9.28
CA GLU A 126 -17.66 15.28 -10.14
C GLU A 126 -16.76 16.24 -9.34
N GLY A 127 -15.62 16.62 -9.91
CA GLY A 127 -14.69 17.60 -9.32
C GLY A 127 -13.67 17.03 -8.32
N LEU A 128 -13.50 15.71 -8.24
CA LEU A 128 -12.42 15.11 -7.47
C LEU A 128 -11.08 15.22 -8.20
N ASP A 129 -10.06 15.50 -7.41
CA ASP A 129 -8.65 15.37 -7.75
C ASP A 129 -8.37 13.98 -8.31
N LEU A 130 -7.96 13.93 -9.59
CA LEU A 130 -7.79 12.69 -10.34
C LEU A 130 -6.56 11.88 -9.92
N ARG A 131 -5.77 12.39 -8.98
CA ARG A 131 -4.59 11.72 -8.43
C ARG A 131 -4.99 10.39 -7.77
N ASP A 132 -4.28 9.32 -8.11
CA ASP A 132 -4.45 8.01 -7.48
C ASP A 132 -3.76 8.00 -6.12
N VAL A 133 -4.40 8.62 -5.13
CA VAL A 133 -3.96 8.64 -3.73
C VAL A 133 -3.77 7.22 -3.19
N CYS A 134 -4.52 6.23 -3.70
CA CYS A 134 -4.35 4.86 -3.25
C CYS A 134 -2.93 4.34 -3.57
N ILE A 135 -2.53 4.45 -4.84
CA ILE A 135 -1.21 4.04 -5.29
C ILE A 135 -0.11 4.94 -4.72
N HIS A 136 -0.32 6.26 -4.65
CA HIS A 136 0.64 7.20 -4.09
C HIS A 136 1.03 6.82 -2.64
N GLU A 137 0.03 6.65 -1.77
CA GLU A 137 0.28 6.33 -0.36
C GLU A 137 0.77 4.88 -0.17
N PHE A 138 0.42 4.00 -1.10
CA PHE A 138 0.98 2.65 -1.12
C PHE A 138 2.46 2.65 -1.52
N ALA A 139 2.86 3.48 -2.48
CA ALA A 139 4.24 3.61 -2.93
C ALA A 139 5.17 4.13 -1.82
N HIS A 140 4.70 5.05 -0.96
CA HIS A 140 5.42 5.37 0.27
C HIS A 140 5.66 4.14 1.15
N GLY A 141 4.62 3.31 1.36
CA GLY A 141 4.74 2.05 2.09
C GLY A 141 5.72 1.06 1.45
N LEU A 142 5.75 0.96 0.11
CA LEU A 142 6.75 0.17 -0.62
C LEU A 142 8.16 0.65 -0.35
N MET A 143 8.40 1.95 -0.44
CA MET A 143 9.74 2.53 -0.26
C MET A 143 10.25 2.39 1.18
N ASP A 144 9.37 2.59 2.16
CA ASP A 144 9.72 2.51 3.58
C ASP A 144 9.92 1.08 4.07
N PHE A 145 9.07 0.14 3.64
CA PHE A 145 8.99 -1.20 4.24
C PHE A 145 9.21 -2.36 3.27
N GLY A 146 9.08 -2.12 1.96
CA GLY A 146 9.32 -3.13 0.92
C GLY A 146 10.74 -3.11 0.35
N PHE A 147 11.35 -1.93 0.27
CA PHE A 147 12.66 -1.72 -0.35
C PHE A 147 13.82 -1.89 0.64
N ASP A 148 14.99 -2.24 0.12
CA ASP A 148 16.25 -2.17 0.86
C ASP A 148 16.94 -0.81 0.66
N ALA A 149 18.16 -0.66 1.19
CA ALA A 149 18.92 0.58 1.05
C ALA A 149 19.29 0.88 -0.41
N ALA A 150 19.69 -0.13 -1.18
CA ALA A 150 20.12 0.06 -2.56
C ALA A 150 18.97 0.52 -3.46
N MET A 151 17.78 -0.05 -3.31
CA MET A 151 16.58 0.40 -4.02
C MET A 151 16.20 1.85 -3.65
N ARG A 152 16.22 2.18 -2.35
CA ARG A 152 15.97 3.57 -1.90
C ARG A 152 16.99 4.56 -2.45
N ASP A 153 18.27 4.16 -2.52
CA ASP A 153 19.32 5.03 -3.05
C ASP A 153 19.18 5.21 -4.57
N ALA A 154 18.83 4.15 -5.32
CA ALA A 154 18.52 4.27 -6.74
C ALA A 154 17.35 5.23 -7.02
N VAL A 155 16.30 5.20 -6.18
CA VAL A 155 15.21 6.19 -6.26
C VAL A 155 15.71 7.61 -6.02
N LYS A 156 16.57 7.84 -5.02
CA LYS A 156 17.13 9.17 -4.75
C LYS A 156 18.02 9.65 -5.89
N GLU A 157 18.85 8.78 -6.44
CA GLU A 157 19.72 9.09 -7.58
C GLU A 157 18.89 9.48 -8.81
N GLN A 158 17.86 8.69 -9.12
CA GLN A 158 16.95 8.99 -10.22
C GLN A 158 16.19 10.31 -9.98
N TYR A 159 15.70 10.56 -8.75
CA TYR A 159 15.10 11.83 -8.39
C TYR A 159 16.07 13.00 -8.65
N LEU A 160 17.33 12.91 -8.23
CA LEU A 160 18.30 13.97 -8.45
C LEU A 160 18.58 14.24 -9.93
N ALA A 161 18.56 13.19 -10.76
CA ALA A 161 18.71 13.29 -12.21
C ALA A 161 17.49 13.92 -12.88
N SER A 162 16.27 13.56 -12.46
CA SER A 162 15.03 13.91 -13.17
C SER A 162 14.24 15.06 -12.58
N LYS A 163 14.45 15.47 -11.31
CA LYS A 163 13.61 16.47 -10.63
C LYS A 163 13.37 17.77 -11.41
N ASN A 164 14.31 18.16 -12.28
CA ASN A 164 14.15 19.36 -13.10
C ASN A 164 13.08 19.20 -14.19
N HIS A 165 12.87 18.00 -14.72
CA HIS A 165 11.76 17.69 -15.64
C HIS A 165 10.40 17.85 -14.95
N TRP A 166 10.36 17.60 -13.63
CA TRP A 166 9.15 17.61 -12.81
C TRP A 166 8.90 18.92 -12.07
N ALA A 167 9.52 20.01 -12.52
CA ALA A 167 9.53 21.31 -11.82
C ALA A 167 8.15 21.88 -11.45
N ALA A 168 7.14 21.58 -12.27
CA ALA A 168 5.79 22.10 -12.12
C ALA A 168 4.85 21.18 -11.30
N THR A 169 5.39 20.10 -10.71
CA THR A 169 4.62 19.03 -10.05
C THR A 169 5.07 18.82 -8.60
N TRP A 170 4.25 18.10 -7.82
CA TRP A 170 4.59 17.74 -6.44
C TRP A 170 5.81 16.80 -6.34
N ALA A 171 6.09 16.03 -7.38
CA ALA A 171 7.25 15.15 -7.51
C ALA A 171 8.61 15.90 -7.40
N ARG A 172 8.62 17.23 -7.53
CA ARG A 172 9.81 18.07 -7.32
C ARG A 172 10.23 18.19 -5.85
N THR A 173 9.36 17.84 -4.90
CA THR A 173 9.54 18.18 -3.49
C THR A 173 10.69 17.39 -2.85
N ASN A 174 10.71 16.07 -3.01
CA ASN A 174 11.73 15.17 -2.50
C ASN A 174 11.66 13.80 -3.23
N SER A 175 12.59 12.90 -2.94
CA SER A 175 12.66 11.56 -3.56
C SER A 175 11.44 10.68 -3.30
N ASP A 176 10.81 10.85 -2.15
CA ASP A 176 9.73 9.98 -1.68
C ASP A 176 8.44 10.35 -2.41
N GLU A 177 8.15 11.65 -2.50
CA GLU A 177 7.07 12.22 -3.32
C GLU A 177 7.29 11.94 -4.80
N PHE A 178 8.53 12.06 -5.27
CA PHE A 178 8.89 11.70 -6.64
C PHE A 178 8.52 10.25 -6.95
N PHE A 179 8.95 9.30 -6.12
CA PHE A 179 8.62 7.90 -6.34
C PHE A 179 7.10 7.63 -6.26
N ALA A 180 6.43 8.23 -5.28
CA ALA A 180 4.99 8.06 -5.08
C ALA A 180 4.19 8.59 -6.28
N GLU A 181 4.50 9.79 -6.76
CA GLU A 181 3.87 10.37 -7.94
C GLU A 181 4.14 9.54 -9.20
N MET A 182 5.40 9.17 -9.47
CA MET A 182 5.73 8.38 -10.67
C MET A 182 5.03 7.02 -10.68
N SER A 183 4.84 6.44 -9.49
CA SER A 183 4.14 5.17 -9.31
C SER A 183 2.68 5.22 -9.77
N THR A 184 2.01 6.38 -9.63
CA THR A 184 0.62 6.55 -10.09
C THR A 184 0.51 6.44 -11.61
N TRP A 185 1.40 7.11 -12.36
CA TRP A 185 1.48 6.98 -13.83
C TRP A 185 1.83 5.55 -14.24
N TYR A 186 2.85 4.96 -13.61
CA TYR A 186 3.27 3.61 -13.94
C TYR A 186 2.15 2.58 -13.73
N CYS A 187 1.36 2.75 -12.65
CA CYS A 187 0.19 1.90 -12.36
C CYS A 187 -1.05 2.21 -13.21
N GLY A 188 -0.94 3.11 -14.20
CA GLY A 188 -2.00 3.36 -15.17
C GLY A 188 -2.99 4.45 -14.77
N SER A 189 -2.71 5.24 -13.74
CA SER A 189 -3.48 6.47 -13.45
C SER A 189 -2.84 7.70 -14.11
N GLU A 190 -3.49 8.84 -13.96
CA GLU A 190 -2.83 10.14 -14.02
C GLU A 190 -2.20 10.46 -12.65
N GLY A 191 -0.99 10.98 -12.66
CA GLY A 191 -0.33 11.54 -11.47
C GLY A 191 -0.53 13.05 -11.37
N ASP A 192 0.16 13.70 -10.44
CA ASP A 192 0.07 15.16 -10.28
C ASP A 192 0.76 15.89 -11.44
N GLY A 193 0.02 16.15 -12.51
CA GLY A 193 0.49 16.94 -13.65
C GLY A 193 0.72 18.43 -13.31
N GLY A 194 0.30 18.88 -12.12
CA GLY A 194 0.47 20.26 -11.64
C GLY A 194 0.14 21.30 -12.70
N TYR A 195 1.14 22.11 -13.07
CA TYR A 195 1.03 23.15 -14.11
C TYR A 195 1.85 22.83 -15.37
N MET A 196 2.08 21.55 -15.66
CA MET A 196 2.78 21.13 -16.88
C MET A 196 1.97 21.51 -18.13
N ASP A 197 2.67 21.93 -19.18
CA ASP A 197 2.10 22.26 -20.50
C ASP A 197 2.96 21.61 -21.60
N PRO A 198 2.41 20.70 -22.43
CA PRO A 198 1.05 20.17 -22.37
C PRO A 198 0.81 19.37 -21.08
N TYR A 199 -0.46 19.29 -20.66
CA TYR A 199 -0.84 18.49 -19.50
C TYR A 199 -0.54 16.99 -19.76
N PRO A 200 0.00 16.24 -18.78
CA PRO A 200 0.37 14.85 -18.94
C PRO A 200 -0.78 13.95 -19.41
N GLU A 201 -0.47 12.99 -20.27
CA GLU A 201 -1.41 11.91 -20.57
C GLU A 201 -1.39 10.84 -19.47
N ARG A 202 -2.47 10.06 -19.41
CA ARG A 202 -2.64 9.00 -18.43
C ARG A 202 -1.73 7.80 -18.75
N GLY A 203 -1.12 7.25 -17.70
CA GLY A 203 -0.54 5.91 -17.72
C GLY A 203 0.94 5.82 -18.13
N PRO A 204 1.49 4.58 -18.15
CA PRO A 204 2.92 4.33 -18.21
C PRO A 204 3.57 4.73 -19.55
N ALA A 205 2.82 4.69 -20.65
CA ALA A 205 3.34 5.02 -21.97
C ALA A 205 3.77 6.49 -22.08
N TRP A 206 3.02 7.39 -21.43
CA TRP A 206 3.38 8.80 -21.37
C TRP A 206 4.65 9.01 -20.53
N LEU A 207 4.73 8.40 -19.35
CA LEU A 207 5.93 8.45 -18.50
C LEU A 207 7.17 7.93 -19.25
N ALA A 208 7.04 6.83 -20.00
CA ALA A 208 8.12 6.26 -20.80
C ALA A 208 8.63 7.19 -21.91
N GLN A 209 7.77 8.05 -22.45
CA GLN A 209 8.16 9.05 -23.45
C GLN A 209 8.76 10.31 -22.81
N PHE A 210 8.18 10.77 -21.70
CA PHE A 210 8.55 12.02 -21.05
C PHE A 210 9.84 11.90 -20.23
N ASP A 211 9.98 10.83 -19.44
CA ASP A 211 11.14 10.59 -18.57
C ASP A 211 11.56 9.09 -18.62
N PRO A 212 12.22 8.67 -19.71
CA PRO A 212 12.49 7.26 -19.98
C PRO A 212 13.31 6.56 -18.90
N SER A 213 14.31 7.22 -18.31
CA SER A 213 15.15 6.62 -17.27
C SER A 213 14.36 6.41 -15.96
N THR A 214 13.45 7.33 -15.64
CA THR A 214 12.51 7.14 -14.53
C THR A 214 11.58 5.98 -14.80
N PHE A 215 11.02 5.89 -16.00
CA PHE A 215 10.19 4.75 -16.39
C PHE A 215 10.94 3.42 -16.25
N GLU A 216 12.18 3.34 -16.73
CA GLU A 216 13.01 2.12 -16.63
C GLU A 216 13.23 1.68 -15.18
N LEU A 217 13.48 2.63 -14.26
CA LEU A 217 13.61 2.33 -12.84
C LEU A 217 12.30 1.75 -12.28
N LEU A 218 11.16 2.40 -12.55
CA LEU A 218 9.86 1.92 -12.08
C LEU A 218 9.53 0.55 -12.67
N ASP A 219 9.78 0.33 -13.96
CA ASP A 219 9.55 -0.94 -14.61
C ASP A 219 10.43 -2.04 -13.99
N ALA A 220 11.69 -1.75 -13.67
CA ALA A 220 12.55 -2.71 -12.98
C ALA A 220 12.02 -3.07 -11.59
N ILE A 221 11.52 -2.10 -10.81
CA ILE A 221 10.93 -2.31 -9.49
C ILE A 221 9.64 -3.13 -9.59
N TYR A 222 8.66 -2.65 -10.35
CA TYR A 222 7.31 -3.21 -10.40
C TYR A 222 7.23 -4.53 -11.18
N GLN A 223 8.16 -4.80 -12.10
CA GLN A 223 8.30 -6.10 -12.76
C GLN A 223 9.18 -7.10 -11.97
N GLY A 224 9.66 -6.71 -10.79
CA GLY A 224 10.49 -7.57 -9.92
C GLY A 224 11.87 -7.90 -10.47
N ARG A 225 12.41 -7.06 -11.36
CA ARG A 225 13.78 -7.19 -11.87
C ARG A 225 14.80 -6.49 -10.95
N PHE A 226 14.37 -5.49 -10.20
CA PHE A 226 15.14 -4.90 -9.11
C PHE A 226 14.69 -5.49 -7.78
N VAL A 227 15.41 -6.51 -7.34
CA VAL A 227 15.04 -7.33 -6.18
C VAL A 227 15.70 -6.78 -4.91
N PRO A 228 14.94 -6.47 -3.83
CA PRO A 228 15.53 -6.08 -2.56
C PRO A 228 16.19 -7.27 -1.86
N GLN A 229 17.13 -6.99 -0.97
CA GLN A 229 17.49 -7.96 0.07
C GLN A 229 16.26 -8.28 0.94
N THR A 230 15.86 -9.55 0.98
CA THR A 230 14.75 -10.01 1.82
C THR A 230 15.22 -10.16 3.27
N TYR A 231 14.51 -9.53 4.22
CA TYR A 231 14.78 -9.70 5.64
C TYR A 231 14.32 -11.10 6.14
N LEU A 232 15.22 -12.07 6.27
CA LEU A 232 15.02 -13.31 7.07
C LEU A 232 16.38 -13.85 7.60
N PRO A 233 16.50 -14.35 8.86
CA PRO A 233 16.17 -13.74 10.14
C PRO A 233 17.39 -13.68 11.10
N ASN A 234 17.54 -12.56 11.79
CA ASN A 234 18.08 -12.50 13.16
C ASN A 234 17.80 -11.09 13.71
N MET A 235 16.60 -10.83 14.23
CA MET A 235 16.42 -9.86 15.32
C MET A 235 14.99 -9.80 15.85
N TYR A 236 14.95 -9.76 17.18
CA TYR A 236 13.85 -9.51 18.12
C TYR A 236 12.76 -8.53 17.62
N VAL A 237 11.49 -8.91 17.77
CA VAL A 237 10.34 -7.99 17.75
C VAL A 237 9.86 -7.82 19.20
N SER A 238 9.77 -6.56 19.67
CA SER A 238 9.27 -6.22 21.01
C SER A 238 7.79 -6.61 21.18
N PRO A 239 7.42 -7.39 22.22
CA PRO A 239 6.04 -7.82 22.49
C PRO A 239 5.03 -6.71 22.81
N ARG A 240 5.46 -5.44 22.95
CA ARG A 240 4.59 -4.38 23.51
C ARG A 240 3.58 -3.76 22.53
N LEU A 241 3.74 -3.95 21.22
CA LEU A 241 2.84 -3.36 20.20
C LEU A 241 1.73 -4.30 19.74
N TYR A 242 1.93 -5.61 19.93
CA TYR A 242 0.96 -6.63 19.62
C TYR A 242 0.59 -7.30 20.93
N GLY A 243 -0.55 -6.91 21.51
CA GLY A 243 -1.22 -7.76 22.50
C GLY A 243 -1.38 -9.17 21.93
N THR A 244 -1.75 -10.13 22.78
CA THR A 244 -1.82 -11.59 22.54
C THR A 244 -2.61 -12.08 21.31
N ALA A 245 -3.08 -11.20 20.43
CA ALA A 245 -3.56 -11.53 19.09
C ALA A 245 -2.39 -12.03 18.23
N THR A 246 -2.34 -13.36 18.13
CA THR A 246 -1.70 -14.10 17.06
C THR A 246 -2.01 -13.46 15.69
N THR A 247 -1.04 -13.53 14.80
CA THR A 247 -0.97 -12.90 13.47
C THR A 247 -2.31 -12.74 12.72
N ALA A 248 -2.44 -11.65 11.96
CA ALA A 248 -3.42 -11.37 10.89
C ALA A 248 -4.05 -12.59 10.18
N PHE A 249 -3.28 -13.67 9.96
CA PHE A 249 -3.73 -14.93 9.35
C PHE A 249 -4.78 -15.70 10.16
N GLU A 250 -4.72 -15.67 11.51
CA GLU A 250 -5.73 -16.33 12.34
C GLU A 250 -7.05 -15.53 12.38
N LEU A 251 -6.99 -14.22 12.17
CA LEU A 251 -8.16 -13.33 12.15
C LEU A 251 -9.08 -13.54 10.94
N LEU A 252 -8.55 -14.02 9.83
CA LEU A 252 -9.31 -14.25 8.60
C LEU A 252 -9.88 -15.66 8.50
N GLY A 253 -9.57 -16.56 9.44
CA GLY A 253 -9.97 -17.97 9.38
C GLY A 253 -9.41 -18.71 8.16
N VAL A 254 -8.43 -18.14 7.46
CA VAL A 254 -7.81 -18.72 6.28
C VAL A 254 -6.84 -19.78 6.76
N SER A 255 -7.26 -21.03 6.64
CA SER A 255 -6.39 -22.19 6.88
C SER A 255 -5.18 -22.16 5.93
N ARG A 256 -4.07 -22.73 6.37
CA ARG A 256 -2.83 -22.88 5.57
C ARG A 256 -3.13 -23.46 4.18
N GLU A 257 -4.10 -24.38 4.09
CA GLU A 257 -4.52 -25.00 2.84
C GLU A 257 -5.21 -24.03 1.87
N GLN A 258 -5.99 -23.05 2.36
CA GLN A 258 -6.72 -22.09 1.51
C GLN A 258 -5.80 -21.05 0.87
N SER A 259 -4.76 -20.58 1.58
CA SER A 259 -3.79 -19.64 1.01
C SER A 259 -2.86 -20.27 -0.04
N ILE A 260 -2.66 -21.59 -0.01
CA ILE A 260 -1.88 -22.36 -1.00
C ILE A 260 -2.70 -22.57 -2.29
N ALA A 261 -4.04 -22.59 -2.18
CA ALA A 261 -4.91 -22.78 -3.34
C ALA A 261 -5.02 -21.55 -4.25
N GLU A 262 -4.72 -20.35 -3.76
CA GLU A 262 -4.87 -19.07 -4.48
C GLU A 262 -3.53 -18.49 -5.03
N GLY A 263 -2.39 -19.15 -4.80
CA GLY A 263 -1.08 -18.67 -5.28
C GLY A 263 0.06 -19.68 -5.14
N ASP A 264 1.18 -19.41 -5.83
CA ASP A 264 2.36 -20.27 -5.95
C ASP A 264 2.77 -20.91 -4.61
N SER A 265 2.52 -22.22 -4.49
CA SER A 265 2.70 -23.03 -3.28
C SER A 265 4.03 -22.80 -2.57
N LYS A 266 5.11 -22.52 -3.31
CA LYS A 266 6.46 -22.28 -2.75
C LYS A 266 6.57 -20.95 -2.02
N PHE A 267 5.81 -19.92 -2.41
CA PHE A 267 5.77 -18.64 -1.71
C PHE A 267 4.99 -18.76 -0.40
N ALA A 268 3.80 -19.37 -0.45
CA ALA A 268 2.99 -19.63 0.73
C ALA A 268 3.75 -20.48 1.77
N GLU A 269 4.40 -21.56 1.35
CA GLU A 269 5.21 -22.40 2.24
C GLU A 269 6.33 -21.63 2.95
N ARG A 270 7.01 -20.70 2.26
CA ARG A 270 8.07 -19.87 2.86
C ARG A 270 7.54 -18.87 3.89
N VAL A 271 6.39 -18.25 3.61
CA VAL A 271 5.73 -17.30 4.52
C VAL A 271 5.20 -18.01 5.77
N PHE A 272 4.55 -19.17 5.62
CA PHE A 272 3.96 -19.91 6.75
C PHE A 272 4.98 -20.66 7.60
N ALA A 273 6.04 -21.25 7.01
CA ALA A 273 7.10 -21.91 7.78
C ALA A 273 7.82 -20.94 8.74
N HIS A 274 7.78 -19.64 8.45
CA HIS A 274 8.35 -18.61 9.31
C HIS A 274 7.44 -18.25 10.49
N ALA A 275 6.12 -18.23 10.29
CA ALA A 275 5.14 -17.94 11.34
C ALA A 275 5.12 -19.00 12.45
N GLU A 276 5.30 -20.28 12.13
CA GLU A 276 5.34 -21.36 13.14
C GLU A 276 6.62 -21.34 13.98
N LYS A 277 7.77 -20.96 13.40
CA LYS A 277 9.02 -20.76 14.16
C LYS A 277 8.90 -19.66 15.22
N ILE A 278 8.03 -18.67 15.01
CA ILE A 278 7.80 -17.59 15.98
C ILE A 278 6.97 -18.09 17.19
N LYS A 279 6.00 -19.01 16.98
CA LYS A 279 5.22 -19.63 18.08
C LYS A 279 6.09 -20.50 19.00
N ASP A 280 7.03 -21.26 18.44
CA ASP A 280 7.89 -22.16 19.23
C ASP A 280 8.90 -21.38 20.11
N ILE A 281 9.25 -20.15 19.72
CA ILE A 281 10.09 -19.25 20.53
C ILE A 281 9.29 -18.60 21.67
N SER A 282 8.01 -18.26 21.46
CA SER A 282 7.18 -17.65 22.52
C SER A 282 6.75 -18.64 23.61
N HIS A 283 6.80 -19.94 23.36
CA HIS A 283 6.51 -20.97 24.38
C HIS A 283 7.71 -21.37 25.23
N ARG A 284 8.92 -20.90 24.90
CA ARG A 284 10.17 -21.24 25.60
C ARG A 284 10.74 -20.09 26.45
N LEU A 285 10.00 -18.98 26.59
CA LEU A 285 10.27 -17.85 27.47
C LEU A 285 9.09 -17.66 28.42
#